data_AF-A0A6I9XKR2-F1
#
_entry.id   AF-A0A6I9XKR2-F1
#
_cell.length_a   1.000
_cell.length_b   1.000
_cell.length_c   1.000
_cell.angle_alpha   90.00
_cell.angle_beta   90.00
_cell.angle_gamma   90.00
#
_symmetry.space_group_name_H-M   'P 1'
#
loop_
_entity.id
_entity.type
_entity.pdbx_description
1 polymer ?
#
loop_
_entity_poly.entity_id
_entity_poly.type
_entity_poly.pdbx_seq_one_letter_code
_entity_poly.pdbx_strand_id
1 'polypeptide(L)'
;MASDMIESCVKRTRIAFEVKLQKTSRSTDFRVPQSICTMFNVMVDAKAQSTKLCSMEMGQEFAKEWHQYHSKIDELIEETVKEMITLLVAKFVTILEGVLAKLSRYDEGTLFSSFLSFTVKAASKYVDVPKPGMDVADAYVTFVRHSQDILRDKVNEEMYIERLFDQWYTSSMNIVCTWLTDRMDLQLHIYQLKTLIRIVKKTYRDFRLQGVLDSTLNSKTYDTVRNRLTVEEATASVSEGGGLQGITMKDSDEEDEEDD
;
A
#
# COMPACT_ATOMS: atom_id res chain seq x y z
N MET A 1 -10.84 -32.67 20.10
CA MET A 1 -11.51 -31.62 20.92
C MET A 1 -10.73 -30.31 20.95
N ALA A 2 -9.53 -30.23 21.55
CA ALA A 2 -8.77 -28.97 21.60
C ALA A 2 -8.36 -28.43 20.21
N SER A 3 -7.92 -29.31 19.32
CA SER A 3 -7.63 -28.95 17.92
C SER A 3 -8.86 -28.47 17.14
N ASP A 4 -10.00 -29.19 17.23
CA ASP A 4 -11.23 -28.80 16.53
C ASP A 4 -11.71 -27.40 16.96
N MET A 5 -11.43 -27.03 18.21
CA MET A 5 -11.69 -25.68 18.74
C MET A 5 -10.76 -24.65 18.12
N ILE A 6 -9.46 -24.96 17.94
CA ILE A 6 -8.48 -24.08 17.25
C ILE A 6 -8.90 -23.90 15.79
N GLU A 7 -9.17 -24.98 15.07
CA GLU A 7 -9.62 -24.94 13.68
C GLU A 7 -10.88 -24.06 13.52
N SER A 8 -11.87 -24.27 14.40
CA SER A 8 -13.10 -23.48 14.40
C SER A 8 -12.84 -22.01 14.74
N CYS A 9 -11.89 -21.72 15.64
CA CYS A 9 -11.49 -20.37 15.99
C CYS A 9 -10.85 -19.65 14.79
N VAL A 10 -9.91 -20.31 14.10
CA VAL A 10 -9.23 -19.79 12.91
C VAL A 10 -10.24 -19.45 11.81
N LYS A 11 -11.11 -20.41 11.45
CA LYS A 11 -12.13 -20.21 10.41
C LYS A 11 -13.11 -19.08 10.73
N ARG A 12 -13.61 -19.00 11.97
CA ARG A 12 -14.52 -17.92 12.39
C ARG A 12 -13.83 -16.56 12.40
N THR A 13 -12.57 -16.51 12.80
CA THR A 13 -11.78 -15.28 12.83
C THR A 13 -11.58 -14.72 11.42
N ARG A 14 -11.24 -15.58 10.45
CA ARG A 14 -11.15 -15.21 9.04
C ARG A 14 -12.45 -14.59 8.51
N ILE A 15 -13.59 -15.26 8.74
CA ILE A 15 -14.90 -14.76 8.29
C ILE A 15 -15.21 -13.40 8.93
N ALA A 16 -14.98 -13.27 10.24
CA ALA A 16 -15.19 -12.02 10.95
C ALA A 16 -14.28 -10.88 10.44
N PHE A 17 -13.02 -11.21 10.10
CA PHE A 17 -12.06 -10.29 9.50
C PHE A 17 -12.57 -9.73 8.18
N GLU A 18 -12.99 -10.60 7.26
CA GLU A 18 -13.50 -10.21 5.96
C GLU A 18 -14.74 -9.31 6.09
N VAL A 19 -15.73 -9.74 6.89
CA VAL A 19 -16.95 -8.97 7.14
C VAL A 19 -16.65 -7.60 7.76
N LYS A 20 -15.68 -7.54 8.68
CA LYS A 20 -15.29 -6.27 9.31
C LYS A 20 -14.64 -5.35 8.29
N LEU A 21 -13.75 -5.87 7.46
CA LEU A 21 -13.02 -5.08 6.46
C LEU A 21 -13.97 -4.53 5.37
N GLN A 22 -14.95 -5.32 4.93
CA GLN A 22 -15.95 -4.89 3.94
C GLN A 22 -16.78 -3.67 4.39
N LYS A 23 -17.01 -3.51 5.70
CA LYS A 23 -17.83 -2.42 6.27
C LYS A 23 -17.07 -1.09 6.45
N THR A 24 -15.79 -1.04 6.12
CA THR A 24 -14.94 0.15 6.34
C THR A 24 -14.85 1.04 5.10
N SER A 25 -14.47 2.31 5.30
CA SER A 25 -14.26 3.29 4.22
C SER A 25 -13.30 2.79 3.14
N ARG A 26 -13.52 3.17 1.87
CA ARG A 26 -12.64 2.89 0.73
C ARG A 26 -11.85 4.13 0.28
N SER A 27 -11.78 5.17 1.11
CA SER A 27 -11.01 6.38 0.85
C SER A 27 -9.86 6.57 1.85
N THR A 28 -9.08 7.65 1.69
CA THR A 28 -7.89 7.97 2.48
C THR A 28 -8.19 8.34 3.95
N ASP A 29 -9.46 8.47 4.32
CA ASP A 29 -9.92 8.56 5.70
C ASP A 29 -10.00 7.18 6.39
N PHE A 30 -9.81 6.08 5.65
CA PHE A 30 -9.74 4.74 6.23
C PHE A 30 -8.69 4.68 7.35
N ARG A 31 -9.06 4.02 8.45
CA ARG A 31 -8.18 3.70 9.56
C ARG A 31 -8.30 2.21 9.86
N VAL A 32 -7.17 1.53 9.99
CA VAL A 32 -7.13 0.10 10.34
C VAL A 32 -7.85 -0.08 11.69
N PRO A 33 -8.97 -0.81 11.75
CA PRO A 33 -9.68 -1.01 13.01
C PRO A 33 -8.84 -1.85 13.96
N GLN A 34 -8.79 -1.50 15.25
CA GLN A 34 -8.10 -2.29 16.28
C GLN A 34 -8.49 -3.78 16.25
N SER A 35 -9.77 -4.07 15.96
CA SER A 35 -10.27 -5.44 15.86
C SER A 35 -9.60 -6.25 14.74
N ILE A 36 -9.18 -5.61 13.64
CA ILE A 36 -8.44 -6.26 12.56
C ILE A 36 -7.06 -6.71 13.07
N CYS A 37 -6.35 -5.85 13.80
CA CYS A 37 -5.08 -6.22 14.44
C CYS A 37 -5.26 -7.33 15.48
N THR A 38 -6.31 -7.25 16.31
CA THR A 38 -6.63 -8.32 17.28
C THR A 38 -6.87 -9.65 16.58
N MET A 39 -7.55 -9.67 15.43
CA MET A 39 -7.78 -10.91 14.66
C MET A 39 -6.48 -11.52 14.13
N PHE A 40 -5.48 -10.72 13.74
CA PHE A 40 -4.13 -11.23 13.44
C PHE A 40 -3.49 -11.85 14.68
N ASN A 41 -3.56 -11.20 15.84
CA ASN A 41 -3.00 -11.73 17.08
C ASN A 41 -3.68 -13.03 17.53
N VAL A 42 -4.98 -13.22 17.22
CA VAL A 42 -5.65 -14.50 17.43
C VAL A 42 -5.01 -15.62 16.59
N MET A 43 -4.47 -15.34 15.39
CA MET A 43 -3.72 -16.33 14.61
C MET A 43 -2.38 -16.66 15.25
N VAL A 44 -1.69 -15.66 15.81
CA VAL A 44 -0.45 -15.85 16.58
C VAL A 44 -0.71 -16.75 17.80
N ASP A 45 -1.78 -16.45 18.55
CA ASP A 45 -2.20 -17.24 19.71
C ASP A 45 -2.60 -18.67 19.29
N ALA A 46 -3.36 -18.82 18.20
CA ALA A 46 -3.74 -20.13 17.66
C ALA A 46 -2.50 -20.97 17.32
N LYS A 47 -1.48 -20.37 16.69
CA LYS A 47 -0.21 -21.02 16.38
C LYS A 47 0.53 -21.46 17.64
N ALA A 48 0.67 -20.56 18.61
CA ALA A 48 1.32 -20.87 19.89
C ALA A 48 0.61 -21.99 20.66
N GLN A 49 -0.72 -22.03 20.63
CA GLN A 49 -1.49 -23.11 21.25
C GLN A 49 -1.37 -24.43 20.48
N SER A 50 -1.36 -24.38 19.15
CA SER A 50 -1.11 -25.55 18.30
C SER A 50 0.23 -26.21 18.64
N THR A 51 1.31 -25.44 18.74
CA THR A 51 2.65 -25.96 19.07
C THR A 51 2.72 -26.59 20.46
N LYS A 52 2.06 -26.00 21.47
CA LYS A 52 2.02 -26.57 22.83
C LYS A 52 1.40 -27.96 22.86
N LEU A 53 0.32 -28.16 22.10
CA LEU A 53 -0.35 -29.45 21.98
C LEU A 53 0.55 -30.54 21.38
N CYS A 54 1.60 -30.18 20.65
CA CYS A 54 2.58 -31.13 20.09
C CYS A 54 3.64 -31.61 21.08
N SER A 55 3.90 -30.85 22.15
CA SER A 55 4.96 -31.15 23.12
C SER A 55 4.55 -32.12 24.24
N MET A 56 3.29 -32.58 24.24
CA MET A 56 2.79 -33.54 25.23
C MET A 56 3.22 -34.96 24.82
N GLU A 57 4.00 -35.64 25.67
CA GLU A 57 4.51 -37.00 25.43
C GLU A 57 3.35 -37.98 25.14
N MET A 58 3.27 -38.44 23.89
CA MET A 58 2.27 -39.41 23.42
C MET A 58 2.99 -40.65 22.85
N GLY A 59 2.41 -41.84 23.00
CA GLY A 59 2.99 -43.10 22.52
C GLY A 59 3.29 -43.12 21.01
N GLN A 60 4.23 -43.95 20.56
CA GLN A 60 4.91 -43.88 19.25
C GLN A 60 3.98 -43.94 18.01
N GLU A 61 2.85 -44.65 18.09
CA GLU A 61 1.85 -44.75 17.00
C GLU A 61 0.88 -43.55 17.01
N PHE A 62 0.44 -43.16 18.21
CA PHE A 62 -0.34 -41.94 18.45
C PHE A 62 0.43 -40.67 18.06
N ALA A 63 1.76 -40.66 18.25
CA ALA A 63 2.63 -39.56 17.88
C ALA A 63 2.61 -39.29 16.37
N LYS A 64 2.57 -40.32 15.52
CA LYS A 64 2.55 -40.14 14.06
C LYS A 64 1.24 -39.53 13.57
N GLU A 65 0.10 -40.02 14.04
CA GLU A 65 -1.21 -39.46 13.69
C GLU A 65 -1.36 -38.03 14.22
N TRP A 66 -0.87 -37.79 15.44
CA TRP A 66 -0.88 -36.48 16.06
C TRP A 66 -0.02 -35.46 15.32
N HIS A 67 1.20 -35.84 14.90
CA HIS A 67 2.06 -34.99 14.09
C HIS A 67 1.43 -34.63 12.74
N GLN A 68 0.80 -35.58 12.05
CA GLN A 68 0.11 -35.30 10.79
C GLN A 68 -1.06 -34.33 10.97
N TYR A 69 -1.83 -34.48 12.04
CA TYR A 69 -2.97 -33.62 12.30
C TYR A 69 -2.56 -32.22 12.75
N HIS A 70 -1.52 -32.09 13.58
CA HIS A 70 -0.91 -30.80 13.91
C HIS A 70 -0.40 -30.06 12.67
N SER A 71 0.29 -30.77 11.77
CA SER A 71 0.75 -30.20 10.50
C SER A 71 -0.39 -29.56 9.69
N LYS A 72 -1.60 -30.14 9.75
CA LYS A 72 -2.79 -29.58 9.05
C LYS A 72 -3.32 -28.31 9.71
N ILE A 73 -3.29 -28.22 11.04
CA ILE A 73 -3.73 -27.01 11.76
C ILE A 73 -2.75 -25.87 11.50
N ASP A 74 -1.46 -26.15 11.55
CA ASP A 74 -0.41 -25.16 11.30
C ASP A 74 -0.47 -24.65 9.85
N GLU A 75 -0.68 -25.55 8.89
CA GLU A 75 -0.92 -25.18 7.48
C GLU A 75 -2.17 -24.30 7.35
N LEU A 76 -3.29 -24.69 7.98
CA LEU A 76 -4.53 -23.91 7.98
C LEU A 76 -4.32 -22.50 8.57
N ILE A 77 -3.57 -22.37 9.66
CA ILE A 77 -3.27 -21.07 10.28
C ILE A 77 -2.43 -20.22 9.34
N GLU A 78 -1.35 -20.76 8.77
CA GLU A 78 -0.50 -20.01 7.84
C GLU A 78 -1.24 -19.61 6.56
N GLU A 79 -2.09 -20.48 6.01
CA GLU A 79 -2.97 -20.14 4.88
C GLU A 79 -3.95 -19.04 5.25
N THR A 80 -4.60 -19.14 6.42
CA THR A 80 -5.55 -18.12 6.89
C THR A 80 -4.88 -16.76 7.06
N VAL A 81 -3.66 -16.73 7.61
CA VAL A 81 -2.89 -15.48 7.74
C VAL A 81 -2.55 -14.90 6.38
N LYS A 82 -2.09 -15.72 5.43
CA LYS A 82 -1.80 -15.26 4.05
C LYS A 82 -3.04 -14.64 3.41
N GLU A 83 -4.20 -15.25 3.57
CA GLU A 83 -5.47 -14.73 3.05
C GLU A 83 -5.87 -13.42 3.74
N MET A 84 -5.73 -13.33 5.07
CA MET A 84 -6.00 -12.09 5.81
C MET A 84 -5.09 -10.94 5.36
N ILE A 85 -3.79 -11.21 5.14
CA ILE A 85 -2.85 -10.24 4.58
C ILE A 85 -3.32 -9.81 3.19
N THR A 86 -3.64 -10.78 2.32
CA THR A 86 -4.10 -10.51 0.95
C THR A 86 -5.34 -9.61 0.93
N LEU A 87 -6.32 -9.90 1.78
CA LEU A 87 -7.55 -9.10 1.90
C LEU A 87 -7.27 -7.67 2.35
N LEU A 88 -6.38 -7.49 3.33
CA LEU A 88 -6.02 -6.16 3.83
C LEU A 88 -5.19 -5.37 2.81
N VAL A 89 -4.26 -6.01 2.11
CA VAL A 89 -3.52 -5.41 0.99
C VAL A 89 -4.48 -4.99 -0.11
N ALA A 90 -5.43 -5.85 -0.50
CA ALA A 90 -6.44 -5.51 -1.50
C ALA A 90 -7.27 -4.28 -1.09
N LYS A 91 -7.61 -4.17 0.20
CA LYS A 91 -8.29 -2.98 0.73
C LYS A 91 -7.47 -1.71 0.55
N PHE A 92 -6.17 -1.76 0.84
CA PHE A 92 -5.28 -0.63 0.67
C PHE A 92 -5.08 -0.25 -0.80
N VAL A 93 -5.00 -1.25 -1.68
CA VAL A 93 -4.95 -1.06 -3.13
C VAL A 93 -6.20 -0.34 -3.64
N THR A 94 -7.40 -0.73 -3.21
CA THR A 94 -8.65 -0.04 -3.59
C THR A 94 -8.64 1.45 -3.21
N ILE A 95 -7.99 1.82 -2.11
CA ILE A 95 -7.85 3.23 -1.72
C ILE A 95 -6.93 3.98 -2.69
N LEU A 96 -5.81 3.37 -3.11
CA LEU A 96 -4.91 3.94 -4.12
C LEU A 96 -5.59 4.05 -5.48
N GLU A 97 -6.32 3.02 -5.93
CA GLU A 97 -7.12 3.06 -7.14
C GLU A 97 -8.13 4.24 -7.11
N GLY A 98 -8.76 4.48 -5.96
CA GLY A 98 -9.64 5.64 -5.77
C GLY A 98 -8.91 6.99 -5.89
N VAL A 99 -7.63 7.06 -5.50
CA VAL A 99 -6.79 8.25 -5.73
C VAL A 99 -6.45 8.41 -7.21
N LEU A 100 -6.03 7.34 -7.87
CA LEU A 100 -5.69 7.33 -9.29
C LEU A 100 -6.89 7.65 -10.18
N ALA A 101 -8.09 7.17 -9.83
CA ALA A 101 -9.33 7.52 -10.52
C ALA A 101 -9.67 9.01 -10.43
N LYS A 102 -9.30 9.71 -9.34
CA LYS A 102 -9.41 11.17 -9.25
C LYS A 102 -8.43 11.85 -10.19
N LEU A 103 -7.22 11.29 -10.35
CA LEU A 103 -6.21 11.82 -11.28
C LEU A 103 -6.62 11.65 -12.73
N SER A 104 -7.28 10.56 -13.11
CA SER A 104 -7.78 10.32 -14.47
C SER A 104 -8.75 11.40 -14.97
N ARG A 105 -9.33 12.21 -14.07
CA ARG A 105 -10.15 13.38 -14.46
C ARG A 105 -9.36 14.46 -15.17
N TYR A 106 -8.03 14.44 -15.10
CA TYR A 106 -7.13 15.39 -15.74
C TYR A 106 -6.53 14.85 -17.05
N ASP A 107 -6.95 13.66 -17.51
CA ASP A 107 -6.49 13.10 -18.78
C ASP A 107 -6.84 14.04 -19.95
N GLU A 108 -6.00 14.04 -20.98
CA GLU A 108 -6.23 14.82 -22.20
C GLU A 108 -7.59 14.46 -22.83
N GLY A 109 -8.33 15.47 -23.30
CA GLY A 109 -9.67 15.28 -23.88
C GLY A 109 -10.83 15.22 -22.87
N THR A 110 -10.56 15.27 -21.57
CA THR A 110 -11.60 15.41 -20.54
C THR A 110 -12.09 16.86 -20.36
N LEU A 111 -13.28 17.03 -19.79
CA LEU A 111 -13.84 18.36 -19.52
C LEU A 111 -12.94 19.19 -18.59
N PHE A 112 -12.30 18.58 -17.59
CA PHE A 112 -11.46 19.33 -16.66
C PHE A 112 -10.14 19.81 -17.28
N SER A 113 -9.54 19.05 -18.20
CA SER A 113 -8.35 19.52 -18.94
C SER A 113 -8.69 20.70 -19.87
N SER A 114 -9.89 20.71 -20.45
CA SER A 114 -10.37 21.81 -21.31
C SER A 114 -10.84 23.04 -20.54
N PHE A 115 -11.52 22.88 -19.39
CA PHE A 115 -11.99 24.01 -18.58
C PHE A 115 -10.85 24.74 -17.85
N LEU A 116 -9.86 24.04 -17.27
CA LEU A 116 -8.71 24.71 -16.66
C LEU A 116 -7.88 25.45 -17.71
N SER A 117 -7.66 24.88 -18.91
CA SER A 117 -6.85 25.55 -19.94
C SER A 117 -7.42 26.90 -20.38
N PHE A 118 -8.76 27.02 -20.54
CA PHE A 118 -9.40 28.28 -20.96
C PHE A 118 -9.68 29.25 -19.79
N THR A 119 -10.14 28.76 -18.64
CA THR A 119 -10.46 29.65 -17.50
C THR A 119 -9.24 30.03 -16.68
N VAL A 120 -8.22 29.17 -16.52
CA VAL A 120 -6.99 29.52 -15.77
C VAL A 120 -6.14 30.50 -16.56
N LYS A 121 -5.98 30.37 -17.88
CA LYS A 121 -5.23 31.36 -18.67
C LYS A 121 -5.91 32.73 -18.74
N ALA A 122 -7.24 32.77 -18.77
CA ALA A 122 -7.98 34.04 -18.78
C ALA A 122 -8.13 34.65 -17.37
N ALA A 123 -8.35 33.83 -16.34
CA ALA A 123 -8.58 34.29 -14.97
C ALA A 123 -7.30 34.51 -14.18
N SER A 124 -6.19 33.78 -14.41
CA SER A 124 -4.90 34.04 -13.72
C SER A 124 -4.32 35.44 -13.98
N LYS A 125 -4.85 36.14 -14.99
CA LYS A 125 -4.51 37.53 -15.28
C LYS A 125 -5.29 38.54 -14.40
N TYR A 126 -6.36 38.12 -13.72
CA TYR A 126 -7.30 39.00 -13.01
C TYR A 126 -7.79 38.48 -11.65
N VAL A 127 -7.63 37.19 -11.31
CA VAL A 127 -8.06 36.55 -10.06
C VAL A 127 -7.09 35.40 -9.75
N ASP A 128 -6.66 35.27 -8.49
CA ASP A 128 -5.81 34.16 -8.03
C ASP A 128 -6.61 32.85 -8.10
N VAL A 129 -6.42 32.07 -9.17
CA VAL A 129 -7.12 30.80 -9.37
C VAL A 129 -6.52 29.77 -8.44
N PRO A 130 -7.31 29.09 -7.57
CA PRO A 130 -6.79 28.08 -6.66
C PRO A 130 -6.08 26.99 -7.47
N LYS A 131 -4.75 26.94 -7.38
CA LYS A 131 -3.98 25.82 -7.91
C LYS A 131 -4.44 24.58 -7.11
N PRO A 132 -4.83 23.47 -7.77
CA PRO A 132 -5.14 22.24 -7.05
C PRO A 132 -3.96 21.90 -6.14
N GLY A 133 -4.18 21.95 -4.82
CA GLY A 133 -3.15 21.71 -3.81
C GLY A 133 -2.70 20.26 -3.77
N MET A 134 -1.66 19.96 -3.00
CA MET A 134 -1.15 18.58 -2.83
C MET A 134 -2.04 17.70 -1.94
N ASP A 135 -3.24 18.16 -1.59
CA ASP A 135 -4.16 17.54 -0.63
C ASP A 135 -4.45 16.06 -0.93
N VAL A 136 -4.56 15.69 -2.21
CA VAL A 136 -4.81 14.29 -2.61
C VAL A 136 -3.61 13.40 -2.30
N ALA A 137 -2.40 13.84 -2.63
CA ALA A 137 -1.18 13.11 -2.30
C ALA A 137 -0.95 13.07 -0.79
N ASP A 138 -1.12 14.20 -0.12
CA ASP A 138 -0.90 14.32 1.33
C ASP A 138 -1.89 13.47 2.12
N ALA A 139 -3.16 13.43 1.71
CA ALA A 139 -4.15 12.54 2.31
C ALA A 139 -3.79 11.06 2.11
N TYR A 140 -3.30 10.68 0.93
CA TYR A 140 -2.88 9.30 0.67
C TYR A 140 -1.65 8.91 1.50
N VAL A 141 -0.60 9.73 1.49
CA VAL A 141 0.62 9.51 2.28
C VAL A 141 0.30 9.45 3.78
N THR A 142 -0.60 10.32 4.25
CA THR A 142 -1.08 10.28 5.63
C THR A 142 -1.79 8.97 5.96
N PHE A 143 -2.63 8.47 5.05
CA PHE A 143 -3.28 7.16 5.20
C PHE A 143 -2.26 6.02 5.29
N VAL A 144 -1.24 6.02 4.44
CA VAL A 144 -0.19 4.99 4.44
C VAL A 144 0.50 4.95 5.80
N ARG A 145 1.01 6.09 6.28
CA ARG A 145 1.71 6.21 7.57
C ARG A 145 0.86 5.75 8.74
N HIS A 146 -0.36 6.29 8.87
CA HIS A 146 -1.25 5.89 9.97
C HIS A 146 -1.55 4.39 9.97
N SER A 147 -1.70 3.78 8.79
CA SER A 147 -1.97 2.36 8.70
C SER A 147 -0.73 1.53 9.06
N GLN A 148 0.46 1.95 8.63
CA GLN A 148 1.73 1.33 9.02
C GLN A 148 1.93 1.41 10.54
N ASP A 149 1.74 2.59 11.13
CA ASP A 149 1.90 2.83 12.58
C ASP A 149 0.96 1.93 13.39
N ILE A 150 -0.32 1.86 13.03
CA ILE A 150 -1.30 1.01 13.73
C ILE A 150 -0.91 -0.47 13.61
N LEU A 151 -0.52 -0.93 12.41
CA LEU A 151 -0.18 -2.33 12.19
C LEU A 151 1.07 -2.71 13.00
N ARG A 152 2.13 -1.90 12.93
CA ARG A 152 3.36 -2.06 13.71
C ARG A 152 3.13 -2.07 15.21
N ASP A 153 2.29 -1.18 15.71
CA ASP A 153 2.04 -1.04 17.15
C ASP A 153 1.16 -2.18 17.70
N LYS A 154 0.29 -2.77 16.88
CA LYS A 154 -0.78 -3.66 17.37
C LYS A 154 -0.71 -5.11 16.93
N VAL A 155 0.07 -5.47 15.91
CA VAL A 155 0.24 -6.86 15.49
C VAL A 155 1.53 -7.40 16.09
N ASN A 156 1.42 -8.51 16.82
CA ASN A 156 2.50 -9.02 17.66
C ASN A 156 3.58 -9.79 16.89
N GLU A 157 3.25 -10.31 15.71
CA GLU A 157 4.15 -11.15 14.91
C GLU A 157 4.81 -10.35 13.80
N GLU A 158 6.12 -10.12 13.94
CA GLU A 158 6.93 -9.34 13.00
C GLU A 158 6.86 -9.91 11.58
N MET A 159 6.90 -11.25 11.46
CA MET A 159 6.85 -11.91 10.16
C MET A 159 5.55 -11.59 9.39
N TYR A 160 4.44 -11.35 10.10
CA TYR A 160 3.17 -11.00 9.46
C TYR A 160 3.19 -9.55 8.96
N ILE A 161 3.83 -8.65 9.72
CA ILE A 161 4.02 -7.25 9.33
C ILE A 161 4.95 -7.13 8.12
N GLU A 162 6.09 -7.81 8.13
CA GLU A 162 7.03 -7.83 7.01
C GLU A 162 6.35 -8.32 5.72
N ARG A 163 5.67 -9.47 5.77
CA ARG A 163 4.92 -10.03 4.64
C ARG A 163 3.83 -9.08 4.13
N LEU A 164 3.13 -8.40 5.03
CA LEU A 164 2.07 -7.46 4.68
C LEU A 164 2.65 -6.22 3.99
N PHE A 165 3.71 -5.63 4.52
CA PHE A 165 4.32 -4.44 3.93
C PHE A 165 5.01 -4.72 2.60
N ASP A 166 5.66 -5.87 2.45
CA ASP A 166 6.23 -6.32 1.19
C ASP A 166 5.17 -6.44 0.08
N GLN A 167 4.07 -7.14 0.38
CA GLN A 167 2.95 -7.30 -0.56
C GLN A 167 2.27 -5.95 -0.85
N TRP A 168 2.05 -5.12 0.18
CA TRP A 168 1.39 -3.84 0.00
C TRP A 168 2.21 -2.89 -0.88
N TYR A 169 3.51 -2.76 -0.64
CA TYR A 169 4.38 -1.95 -1.49
C TYR A 169 4.36 -2.45 -2.94
N THR A 170 4.55 -3.76 -3.13
CA THR A 170 4.57 -4.40 -4.45
C THR A 170 3.28 -4.14 -5.21
N SER A 171 2.12 -4.39 -4.59
CA SER A 171 0.82 -4.14 -5.22
C SER A 171 0.59 -2.66 -5.53
N SER A 172 1.07 -1.75 -4.66
CA SER A 172 0.96 -0.31 -4.88
C SER A 172 1.75 0.14 -6.12
N MET A 173 3.01 -0.30 -6.25
CA MET A 173 3.84 0.00 -7.42
C MET A 173 3.26 -0.60 -8.71
N ASN A 174 2.72 -1.82 -8.64
CA ASN A 174 2.08 -2.45 -9.80
C ASN A 174 0.88 -1.63 -10.31
N ILE A 175 0.01 -1.17 -9.42
CA ILE A 175 -1.18 -0.40 -9.80
C ILE A 175 -0.80 0.99 -10.36
N VAL A 176 0.19 1.65 -9.78
CA VAL A 176 0.73 2.90 -10.34
C VAL A 176 1.33 2.65 -11.73
N CYS A 177 2.10 1.58 -11.89
CA CYS A 177 2.69 1.20 -13.17
C CYS A 177 1.61 0.95 -14.22
N THR A 178 0.59 0.15 -13.91
CA THR A 178 -0.55 -0.09 -14.82
C THR A 178 -1.22 1.22 -15.21
N TRP A 179 -1.51 2.10 -14.25
CA TRP A 179 -2.16 3.38 -14.54
C TRP A 179 -1.33 4.28 -15.46
N LEU A 180 -0.01 4.27 -15.34
CA LEU A 180 0.92 4.98 -16.23
C LEU A 180 1.02 4.33 -17.62
N THR A 181 1.02 3.00 -17.68
CA THR A 181 1.06 2.25 -18.94
C THR A 181 -0.20 2.47 -19.77
N ASP A 182 -1.37 2.53 -19.14
CA ASP A 182 -2.65 2.88 -19.79
C ASP A 182 -2.64 4.31 -20.41
N ARG A 183 -1.60 5.11 -20.09
CA ARG A 183 -1.38 6.49 -20.56
C ARG A 183 -0.01 6.63 -21.22
N MET A 184 0.52 5.58 -21.84
CA MET A 184 1.84 5.65 -22.47
C MET A 184 1.92 6.65 -23.63
N ASP A 185 0.82 6.83 -24.36
CA ASP A 185 0.73 7.74 -25.49
C ASP A 185 0.21 9.14 -25.12
N LEU A 186 -0.01 9.41 -23.83
CA LEU A 186 -0.51 10.69 -23.32
C LEU A 186 0.57 11.40 -22.50
N GLN A 187 0.65 12.73 -22.62
CA GLN A 187 1.42 13.53 -21.68
C GLN A 187 0.66 13.63 -20.36
N LEU A 188 1.36 13.46 -19.22
CA LEU A 188 0.73 13.66 -17.92
C LEU A 188 0.47 15.15 -17.67
N HIS A 189 -0.74 15.47 -17.22
CA HIS A 189 -1.04 16.81 -16.74
C HIS A 189 -0.18 17.13 -15.51
N ILE A 190 0.29 18.38 -15.37
CA ILE A 190 1.22 18.80 -14.31
C ILE A 190 0.76 18.42 -12.89
N TYR A 191 -0.54 18.48 -12.64
CA TYR A 191 -1.13 18.04 -11.37
C TYR A 191 -1.04 16.52 -11.14
N GLN A 192 -1.26 15.71 -12.19
CA GLN A 192 -1.10 14.25 -12.12
C GLN A 192 0.36 13.91 -11.81
N LEU A 193 1.28 14.53 -12.55
CA LEU A 193 2.72 14.35 -12.40
C LEU A 193 3.17 14.68 -10.96
N LYS A 194 2.87 15.88 -10.46
CA LYS A 194 3.20 16.27 -9.07
C LYS A 194 2.64 15.30 -8.02
N THR A 195 1.38 14.89 -8.18
CA THR A 195 0.71 13.98 -7.25
C THR A 195 1.40 12.63 -7.24
N LEU A 196 1.70 12.07 -8.42
CA LEU A 196 2.35 10.77 -8.56
C LEU A 196 3.78 10.79 -8.04
N ILE A 197 4.58 11.80 -8.37
CA ILE A 197 5.95 11.96 -7.83
C ILE A 197 5.92 11.93 -6.31
N ARG A 198 5.01 12.71 -5.69
CA ARG A 198 4.91 12.77 -4.24
C ARG A 198 4.47 11.44 -3.63
N ILE A 199 3.46 10.78 -4.21
CA ILE A 199 3.00 9.46 -3.74
C ILE A 199 4.12 8.44 -3.84
N VAL A 200 4.78 8.31 -5.00
CA VAL A 200 5.84 7.33 -5.25
C VAL A 200 7.02 7.55 -4.29
N LYS A 201 7.57 8.77 -4.22
CA LYS A 201 8.72 9.06 -3.35
C LYS A 201 8.41 8.86 -1.86
N LYS A 202 7.27 9.36 -1.39
CA LYS A 202 6.90 9.22 0.03
C LYS A 202 6.59 7.77 0.38
N THR A 203 5.91 7.04 -0.50
CA THR A 203 5.64 5.61 -0.31
C THR A 203 6.95 4.81 -0.26
N TYR A 204 7.86 5.00 -1.23
CA TYR A 204 9.18 4.35 -1.21
C TYR A 204 9.89 4.55 0.12
N ARG A 205 10.02 5.81 0.56
CA ARG A 205 10.71 6.15 1.80
C ARG A 205 10.01 5.60 3.05
N ASP A 206 8.69 5.73 3.11
CA ASP A 206 7.91 5.29 4.26
C ASP A 206 7.99 3.74 4.39
N PHE A 207 7.94 2.98 3.29
CA PHE A 207 8.14 1.53 3.33
C PHE A 207 9.59 1.10 3.59
N ARG A 208 10.59 1.86 3.11
CA ARG A 208 12.00 1.67 3.48
C ARG A 208 12.21 1.77 4.99
N LEU A 209 11.62 2.79 5.62
CA LEU A 209 11.66 2.98 7.08
C LEU A 209 10.95 1.86 7.86
N GLN A 210 10.02 1.15 7.21
CA GLN A 210 9.32 0.01 7.80
C GLN A 210 10.04 -1.32 7.61
N GLY A 211 11.23 -1.33 7.01
CA GLY A 211 12.06 -2.52 6.84
C GLY A 211 11.78 -3.35 5.59
N VAL A 212 11.04 -2.81 4.61
CA VAL A 212 10.92 -3.49 3.31
C VAL A 212 12.28 -3.54 2.62
N LEU A 213 12.67 -4.72 2.15
CA LEU A 213 13.99 -4.97 1.59
C LEU A 213 14.21 -4.21 0.27
N ASP A 214 15.46 -3.83 0.01
CA ASP A 214 15.85 -3.14 -1.22
C ASP A 214 15.52 -3.92 -2.49
N SER A 215 15.52 -5.26 -2.43
CA SER A 215 15.10 -6.11 -3.56
C SER A 215 13.63 -5.93 -3.95
N THR A 216 12.80 -5.58 -2.96
CA THR A 216 11.37 -5.29 -3.16
C THR A 216 11.19 -3.81 -3.53
N LEU A 217 11.86 -2.90 -2.81
CA LEU A 217 11.79 -1.46 -3.04
C LEU A 217 12.22 -1.08 -4.46
N ASN A 218 13.36 -1.62 -4.90
CA ASN A 218 13.98 -1.37 -6.21
C ASN A 218 13.61 -2.47 -7.22
N SER A 219 12.32 -2.81 -7.26
CA SER A 219 11.80 -3.76 -8.24
C SER A 219 11.80 -3.16 -9.66
N LYS A 220 11.81 -4.02 -10.69
CA LYS A 220 11.68 -3.59 -12.10
C LYS A 220 10.42 -2.75 -12.34
N THR A 221 9.34 -3.03 -11.62
CA THR A 221 8.11 -2.24 -11.66
C THR A 221 8.36 -0.82 -11.14
N TYR A 222 9.02 -0.69 -9.98
CA TYR A 222 9.38 0.61 -9.43
C TYR A 222 10.28 1.39 -10.40
N ASP A 223 11.31 0.76 -10.97
CA ASP A 223 12.19 1.41 -11.95
C ASP A 223 11.43 1.93 -13.17
N THR A 224 10.46 1.15 -13.66
CA THR A 224 9.60 1.55 -14.78
C THR A 224 8.78 2.80 -14.42
N VAL A 225 8.18 2.82 -13.23
CA VAL A 225 7.43 3.98 -12.71
C VAL A 225 8.35 5.20 -12.54
N ARG A 226 9.50 5.02 -11.87
CA ARG A 226 10.48 6.08 -11.62
C ARG A 226 10.95 6.70 -12.93
N ASN A 227 11.35 5.88 -13.89
CA ASN A 227 11.84 6.34 -15.18
C ASN A 227 10.76 7.13 -15.96
N ARG A 228 9.51 6.64 -15.98
CA ARG A 228 8.41 7.37 -16.62
C ARG A 228 8.22 8.75 -15.99
N LEU A 229 8.17 8.83 -14.66
CA LEU A 229 7.96 10.09 -13.96
C LEU A 229 9.14 11.07 -14.14
N THR A 230 10.39 10.59 -14.17
CA THR A 230 11.57 11.42 -14.43
C THR A 230 11.56 12.02 -15.84
N VAL A 231 11.16 11.26 -16.86
CA VAL A 231 11.06 11.76 -18.24
C VAL A 231 9.94 12.80 -18.39
N GLU A 232 8.79 12.55 -17.77
CA GLU A 232 7.67 13.49 -17.72
C GLU A 232 8.06 14.79 -16.99
N GLU A 233 8.81 14.69 -15.89
CA GLU A 233 9.37 15.82 -15.15
C GLU A 233 10.29 16.68 -16.03
N ALA A 234 11.24 16.04 -16.72
CA ALA A 234 12.15 16.73 -17.62
C ALA A 234 11.37 17.48 -18.72
N THR A 235 10.39 16.81 -19.33
CA THR A 235 9.52 17.41 -20.37
C THR A 235 8.72 18.61 -19.84
N ALA A 236 8.16 18.49 -18.63
CA ALA A 236 7.41 19.57 -18.00
C ALA A 236 8.30 20.77 -17.65
N SER A 237 9.55 20.54 -17.22
CA SER A 237 10.49 21.61 -16.85
C SER A 237 10.90 22.50 -18.04
N VAL A 238 10.94 21.93 -19.25
CA VAL A 238 11.30 22.64 -20.49
C VAL A 238 10.10 23.39 -21.08
N SER A 239 8.88 22.87 -20.91
CA SER A 239 7.66 23.45 -21.48
C SER A 239 6.98 24.49 -20.57
N GLU A 240 7.07 24.31 -19.24
CA GLU A 240 6.49 25.19 -18.23
C GLU A 240 7.57 25.60 -17.21
N GLY A 241 8.36 26.64 -17.52
CA GLY A 241 9.46 27.13 -16.68
C GLY A 241 9.05 27.47 -15.23
N GLY A 242 9.09 26.48 -14.34
CA GLY A 242 8.76 26.59 -12.92
C GLY A 242 7.49 25.85 -12.44
N GLY A 243 6.84 25.06 -13.30
CA GLY A 243 5.55 24.43 -13.01
C GLY A 243 5.56 23.46 -11.81
N LEU A 244 6.70 22.85 -11.48
CA LEU A 244 6.82 21.76 -10.49
C LEU A 244 6.97 22.20 -9.02
N GLN A 245 7.20 23.48 -8.74
CA GLN A 245 7.30 24.03 -7.37
C GLN A 245 8.26 23.25 -6.44
N GLY A 246 9.39 22.76 -6.97
CA GLY A 246 10.38 22.00 -6.19
C GLY A 246 10.02 20.53 -5.93
N ILE A 247 8.93 20.01 -6.48
CA ILE A 247 8.65 18.56 -6.48
C ILE A 247 9.47 17.91 -7.59
N THR A 248 10.37 17.01 -7.21
CA THR A 248 11.27 16.29 -8.13
C THR A 248 11.35 14.81 -7.81
N MET A 249 11.54 13.98 -8.84
CA MET A 249 11.89 12.56 -8.72
C MET A 249 13.33 12.32 -8.28
N LYS A 250 14.22 13.33 -8.34
CA LYS A 250 15.60 13.19 -7.83
C LYS A 250 15.63 12.84 -6.35
N ASP A 251 16.56 11.99 -5.96
CA ASP A 251 16.71 11.58 -4.57
C ASP A 251 17.25 12.76 -3.75
N SER A 252 16.48 13.16 -2.75
CA SER A 252 16.80 14.32 -1.90
C SER A 252 17.92 14.02 -0.90
N ASP A 253 18.32 12.75 -0.80
CA ASP A 253 19.35 12.25 0.10
C ASP A 253 20.73 12.21 -0.60
N GLU A 254 20.82 12.49 -1.92
CA GLU A 254 22.07 12.48 -2.71
C GLU A 254 22.67 13.89 -2.91
N GLU A 255 22.00 14.95 -2.47
CA GLU A 255 22.50 16.34 -2.65
C GLU A 255 23.52 16.77 -1.57
N ASP A 256 23.76 15.95 -0.54
CA ASP A 256 24.68 16.28 0.58
C ASP A 256 26.09 15.65 0.44
N GLU A 257 26.41 14.96 -0.66
CA GLU A 257 27.71 14.26 -0.85
C GLU A 257 28.68 14.90 -1.88
N GLU A 258 28.34 16.04 -2.49
CA GLU A 258 29.20 16.71 -3.50
C GLU A 258 29.80 18.07 -3.07
N ASP A 259 29.73 18.43 -1.78
CA ASP A 259 30.41 19.59 -1.22
C ASP A 259 31.40 19.18 -0.11
N ASP A 260 32.53 18.58 -0.48
CA ASP A 260 33.78 18.56 0.30
C ASP A 260 35.04 18.47 -0.59
#